data_AF-A0A9E4CBM7-F1
#
_entry.id   AF-A0A9E4CBM7-F1
#
_cell.length_a   1.000
_cell.length_b   1.000
_cell.length_c   1.000
_cell.angle_alpha   90.00
_cell.angle_beta   90.00
_cell.angle_gamma   90.00
#
_symmetry.space_group_name_H-M   'P 1'
#
loop_
_entity.id
_entity.type
_entity.pdbx_description
1 polymer ?
#
loop_
_entity_poly.entity_id
_entity_poly.type
_entity_poly.pdbx_seq_one_letter_code
_entity_poly.pdbx_strand_id
1 'polypeptide(L)' 'EAMAKLGIKYRVVMDNDFTNWNAFQNRFWPTKYLIDKKGIVRFKTIGEGNHERTEAMIMKLLAEK' A
#
# COMPACT_ATOMS: atom_id res chain seq x y z
N GLU A 1 -13.92 13.07 -8.36
CA GLU A 1 -13.98 14.25 -7.47
C GLU A 1 -13.13 14.09 -6.19
N ALA A 2 -13.32 13.04 -5.39
CA ALA A 2 -12.60 12.83 -4.11
C ALA A 2 -11.06 12.82 -4.25
N MET A 3 -10.53 12.17 -5.29
CA MET A 3 -9.09 12.10 -5.56
C MET A 3 -8.44 13.47 -5.71
N ALA A 4 -9.11 14.38 -6.43
CA ALA A 4 -8.63 15.75 -6.64
C ALA A 4 -8.70 16.56 -5.33
N LYS A 5 -9.77 16.40 -4.54
CA LYS A 5 -9.93 17.06 -3.24
C LYS A 5 -8.85 16.65 -2.23
N LEU A 6 -8.44 15.38 -2.23
CA LEU A 6 -7.39 14.85 -1.35
C LEU A 6 -5.97 14.99 -1.91
N GLY A 7 -5.82 15.60 -3.11
CA GLY A 7 -4.52 15.78 -3.75
C GLY A 7 -3.80 14.47 -4.11
N ILE A 8 -4.54 13.38 -4.29
CA ILE A 8 -3.94 12.07 -4.61
C ILE A 8 -3.54 12.06 -6.10
N LYS A 9 -2.23 12.02 -6.33
CA LYS A 9 -1.61 12.03 -7.67
C LYS A 9 -1.20 10.65 -8.19
N TYR A 10 -1.13 9.65 -7.30
CA TYR A 10 -0.80 8.28 -7.68
C TYR A 10 -2.03 7.56 -8.27
N ARG A 11 -1.78 6.48 -9.01
CA ARG A 11 -2.83 5.66 -9.64
C ARG A 11 -3.75 5.08 -8.58
N VAL A 12 -5.05 5.11 -8.84
CA VAL A 12 -6.06 4.45 -8.02
C VAL A 12 -6.93 3.57 -8.89
N VAL A 13 -7.09 2.33 -8.42
CA VAL A 13 -7.91 1.30 -9.05
C VAL A 13 -9.21 1.21 -8.27
N MET A 14 -10.34 1.19 -8.98
CA MET A 14 -11.65 0.92 -8.39
C MET A 14 -11.82 -0.60 -8.25
N ASP A 15 -11.81 -1.10 -7.01
CA ASP A 15 -11.99 -2.52 -6.69
C ASP A 15 -13.39 -2.76 -6.12
N ASN A 16 -14.42 -2.36 -6.89
CA ASN A 16 -15.82 -2.37 -6.43
C ASN A 16 -16.32 -3.77 -6.06
N ASP A 17 -15.79 -4.80 -6.72
CA ASP A 17 -16.16 -6.21 -6.49
C ASP A 17 -15.24 -6.90 -5.46
N PHE A 18 -14.41 -6.14 -4.74
CA PHE A 18 -13.48 -6.65 -3.72
C PHE A 18 -12.51 -7.73 -4.24
N THR A 19 -12.21 -7.74 -5.54
CA THR A 19 -11.37 -8.77 -6.16
C THR A 19 -9.94 -8.70 -5.60
N ASN A 20 -9.34 -7.51 -5.60
CA ASN A 20 -8.00 -7.31 -5.04
C ASN A 20 -8.03 -7.36 -3.52
N TRP A 21 -9.05 -6.78 -2.89
CA TRP A 21 -9.25 -6.82 -1.44
C TRP A 21 -9.20 -8.26 -0.90
N ASN A 22 -9.94 -9.17 -1.53
CA ASN A 22 -10.00 -10.58 -1.15
C ASN A 22 -8.72 -11.32 -1.51
N ALA A 23 -8.14 -11.07 -2.70
CA ALA A 23 -6.88 -11.69 -3.12
C ALA A 23 -5.72 -11.38 -2.15
N PHE A 24 -5.66 -10.17 -1.61
CA PHE A 24 -4.68 -9.77 -0.59
C PHE A 24 -5.08 -10.18 0.84
N GLN A 25 -6.23 -10.86 1.01
CA GLN A 25 -6.82 -11.20 2.30
C GLN A 25 -6.89 -9.98 3.22
N ASN A 26 -7.24 -8.83 2.66
CA ASN A 26 -7.37 -7.61 3.42
C ASN A 26 -8.64 -7.66 4.30
N ARG A 27 -8.56 -7.12 5.51
CA ARG A 27 -9.68 -7.12 6.47
C ARG A 27 -9.94 -5.76 7.10
N PHE A 28 -9.03 -4.81 6.93
CA PHE A 28 -9.04 -3.56 7.66
C PHE A 28 -8.69 -2.40 6.76
N TRP A 29 -9.34 -1.27 7.01
CA TRP A 29 -8.96 0.02 6.49
C TRP A 29 -8.25 0.83 7.58
N PRO A 30 -7.15 1.56 7.27
CA PRO A 30 -6.30 1.38 6.09
C PRO A 30 -5.39 0.14 6.26
N THR A 31 -4.96 -0.45 5.15
CA THR A 31 -3.88 -1.45 5.12
C THR A 31 -2.91 -1.13 3.99
N LYS A 32 -1.61 -1.16 4.29
CA LYS A 32 -0.52 -0.88 3.34
C LYS A 32 0.27 -2.16 3.09
N TYR A 33 0.53 -2.45 1.83
CA TYR A 33 1.42 -3.53 1.39
C TYR A 33 2.60 -2.91 0.65
N LEU A 34 3.82 -3.25 1.07
CA LEU A 34 5.04 -2.83 0.40
C LEU A 34 5.60 -4.01 -0.39
N ILE A 35 5.76 -3.81 -1.70
CA ILE A 35 6.18 -4.81 -2.67
C ILE A 35 7.54 -4.40 -3.22
N ASP A 36 8.50 -5.33 -3.29
CA ASP A 36 9.83 -5.05 -3.84
C ASP A 36 9.87 -5.12 -5.38
N LYS A 37 11.06 -4.85 -5.94
CA LYS A 37 11.32 -4.85 -7.38
C LYS A 37 11.06 -6.21 -8.06
N LYS A 38 10.99 -7.30 -7.28
CA LYS A 38 10.72 -8.66 -7.77
C LYS A 38 9.24 -9.04 -7.64
N GLY A 39 8.38 -8.12 -7.20
CA GLY A 39 6.95 -8.37 -7.02
C GLY A 39 6.62 -9.11 -5.73
N ILE A 40 7.57 -9.22 -4.78
CA ILE A 40 7.35 -9.94 -3.52
C ILE A 40 6.85 -8.95 -2.46
N VAL A 41 5.79 -9.32 -1.73
CA VAL A 41 5.32 -8.55 -0.57
C VAL A 41 6.33 -8.68 0.56
N ARG A 42 6.94 -7.56 0.97
CA ARG A 42 7.99 -7.53 2.00
C ARG A 42 7.52 -6.97 3.32
N PHE A 43 6.45 -6.18 3.31
CA PHE A 43 5.92 -5.57 4.52
C PHE A 43 4.41 -5.33 4.42
N LYS A 44 3.69 -5.58 5.50
CA LYS A 44 2.25 -5.31 5.65
C LYS A 44 2.03 -4.51 6.93
N THR A 45 1.34 -3.38 6.84
CA THR A 45 0.92 -2.58 8.00
C THR A 45 -0.59 -2.44 7.98
N ILE A 46 -1.22 -2.73 9.12
CA ILE A 46 -2.67 -2.63 9.34
C ILE A 46 -2.91 -1.43 10.25
N GLY A 47 -3.95 -0.65 9.94
CA GLY A 47 -4.34 0.51 10.72
C GLY A 47 -3.60 1.79 10.31
N GLU A 48 -4.06 2.89 10.87
CA GLU A 48 -3.45 4.20 10.69
C GLU A 48 -2.15 4.32 11.52
N GLY A 49 -1.20 5.12 11.04
CA GLY A 49 0.07 5.38 11.73
C GLY A 49 1.25 4.58 11.17
N ASN A 50 2.27 4.40 12.02
CA ASN A 50 3.51 3.68 11.71
C ASN A 50 4.26 4.20 10.45
N HIS A 51 4.21 5.52 10.25
CA HIS A 51 4.71 6.16 9.03
C HIS A 51 6.24 6.05 8.92
N GLU A 52 6.95 6.32 10.02
CA GLU A 52 8.43 6.22 10.07
C GLU A 52 8.93 4.82 9.72
N ARG A 53 8.30 3.79 10.28
CA ARG A 53 8.67 2.40 9.98
C ARG A 53 8.36 2.03 8.53
N THR A 54 7.25 2.52 7.99
CA THR A 54 6.89 2.31 6.58
C THR A 54 7.92 2.98 5.67
N GLU A 55 8.31 4.22 5.98
CA GLU A 55 9.31 4.98 5.24
C GLU A 55 10.69 4.32 5.28
N ALA A 56 11.14 3.88 6.46
CA ALA A 56 12.40 3.15 6.60
C ALA A 56 12.42 1.87 5.74
N MET A 57 11.29 1.16 5.66
CA MET A 57 11.16 -0.02 4.80
C MET A 57 11.16 0.34 3.31
N ILE A 58 10.53 1.45 2.91
CA ILE A 58 10.60 1.95 1.53
C ILE A 58 12.06 2.23 1.15
N MET A 59 12.78 3.01 1.96
CA MET A 59 14.19 3.34 1.72
C MET A 59 15.07 2.09 1.61
N LYS A 60 14.82 1.10 2.48
CA LYS A 60 15.52 -0.19 2.42
C LYS A 60 15.28 -0.90 1.08
N LEU A 61 14.03 -1.03 0.62
CA LEU A 61 13.73 -1.73 -0.63
C LEU A 61 14.22 -0.98 -1.87
N LEU A 62 14.28 0.36 -1.82
CA LEU A 62 14.87 1.15 -2.89
C LEU A 62 16.37 0.86 -3.05
N ALA A 63 17.08 0.66 -1.94
CA ALA A 63 18.51 0.35 -1.89
C ALA A 63 18.85 -1.11 -2.27
N GLU A 64 17.87 -2.03 -2.29
CA GLU A 64 18.08 -3.41 -2.73
C GLU A 64 18.38 -3.45 -4.25
N LYS A 65 19.35 -4.27 -4.66
CA LYS A 65 19.77 -4.43 -6.05
C LYS A 65 18.85 -5.36 -6.84
#